data_AF-A0A7N2RAL6-F1
#
_entry.id   AF-A0A7N2RAL6-F1
#
_cell.length_a   1.000
_cell.length_b   1.000
_cell.length_c   1.000
_cell.angle_alpha   90.00
_cell.angle_beta   90.00
_cell.angle_gamma   90.00
#
_symmetry.space_group_name_H-M   'P 1'
#
loop_
_entity.id
_entity.type
_entity.pdbx_description
1 polymer ?
#
loop_
_entity_poly.entity_id
_entity_poly.type
_entity_poly.pdbx_seq_one_letter_code
_entity_poly.pdbx_strand_id
1 'polypeptide(L)'
;MCQNKFEKVWQTSNCYHILGPSREDVIEELSEVSRVMRTTATEEDGIYKDSEYPETFLFCDEAYTQFMRFLDSGKGILDILEDPGMFAKDKEKFVRVGEYMVPLRFANILEQLLSGHGDVSAGSKLSPMAKLYLSIVLCECMYSMTNTRVVDITKDLLLYWWTSLRMLQTAGFKIQFAFDHLKRVADAYFGLYVKKRVKIFDEVLFEQHKDLQNLQNKIEALEKKREGIRSAESAKSNLIEKCMREATILKHAIASTGLIRI
;
A
#
# COMPACT_ATOMS: atom_id res chain seq x y z
N MET A 1 -16.25 26.55 2.99
CA MET A 1 -15.01 26.45 3.81
C MET A 1 -13.77 26.12 2.97
N CYS A 2 -13.89 25.40 1.84
CA CYS A 2 -12.76 25.12 0.93
C CYS A 2 -12.23 26.34 0.15
N GLN A 3 -13.10 27.28 -0.26
CA GLN A 3 -12.70 28.51 -0.99
C GLN A 3 -11.62 29.35 -0.28
N ASN A 4 -11.75 29.53 1.04
CA ASN A 4 -10.82 30.37 1.83
C ASN A 4 -9.43 29.72 2.04
N LYS A 5 -9.32 28.40 1.87
CA LYS A 5 -8.02 27.69 1.89
C LYS A 5 -7.34 27.79 0.52
N PHE A 6 -8.10 27.57 -0.55
CA PHE A 6 -7.65 27.64 -1.94
C PHE A 6 -7.01 29.00 -2.26
N GLU A 7 -7.68 30.09 -1.90
CA GLU A 7 -7.24 31.44 -2.21
C GLU A 7 -5.95 31.84 -1.48
N LYS A 8 -5.82 31.47 -0.20
CA LYS A 8 -4.60 31.72 0.60
C LYS A 8 -3.38 30.96 0.08
N VAL A 9 -3.55 29.69 -0.29
CA VAL A 9 -2.47 28.84 -0.78
C VAL A 9 -2.06 29.24 -2.20
N TRP A 10 -3.02 29.58 -3.06
CA TRP A 10 -2.78 30.13 -4.39
C TRP A 10 -1.98 31.43 -4.29
N GLN A 11 -2.39 32.38 -3.43
CA GLN A 11 -1.73 33.67 -3.21
C GLN A 11 -0.27 33.58 -2.73
N THR A 12 0.10 32.51 -2.04
CA THR A 12 1.47 32.28 -1.55
C THR A 12 2.36 31.52 -2.53
N SER A 13 1.79 30.97 -3.60
CA SER A 13 2.54 30.19 -4.59
C SER A 13 3.24 31.07 -5.63
N ASN A 14 4.39 30.65 -6.14
CA ASN A 14 4.99 31.28 -7.33
C ASN A 14 4.05 31.26 -8.56
N CYS A 15 3.05 30.37 -8.58
CA CYS A 15 2.00 30.34 -9.60
C CYS A 15 1.12 31.59 -9.56
N TYR A 16 0.90 32.22 -8.41
CA TYR A 16 0.12 33.45 -8.26
C TYR A 16 0.64 34.59 -9.13
N HIS A 17 1.96 34.76 -9.14
CA HIS A 17 2.63 35.85 -9.85
C HIS A 17 2.63 35.64 -11.38
N ILE A 18 2.39 34.41 -11.84
CA ILE A 18 2.46 34.03 -13.27
C ILE A 18 1.05 33.82 -13.85
N LEU A 19 0.12 33.29 -13.07
CA LEU A 19 -1.24 32.93 -13.49
C LEU A 19 -2.29 33.96 -13.07
N GLY A 20 -1.90 34.95 -12.25
CA GLY A 20 -2.80 35.96 -11.71
C GLY A 20 -3.62 35.44 -10.52
N PRO A 21 -4.49 36.28 -9.93
CA PRO A 21 -5.43 35.81 -8.92
C PRO A 21 -6.24 34.65 -9.48
N SER A 22 -6.47 33.65 -8.64
CA SER A 22 -7.38 32.56 -8.96
C SER A 22 -8.71 33.20 -9.28
N ARG A 23 -9.06 33.24 -10.56
CA ARG A 23 -10.38 33.70 -10.95
C ARG A 23 -11.37 32.62 -10.50
N GLU A 24 -12.45 33.02 -9.86
CA GLU A 24 -13.47 32.10 -9.35
C GLU A 24 -13.99 31.13 -10.42
N ASP A 25 -13.93 31.53 -11.70
CA ASP A 25 -14.28 30.71 -12.86
C ASP A 25 -13.41 29.44 -12.99
N VAL A 26 -12.10 29.50 -12.77
CA VAL A 26 -11.20 28.33 -12.83
C VAL A 26 -11.51 27.37 -11.69
N ILE A 27 -11.78 27.89 -10.50
CA ILE A 27 -12.17 27.05 -9.35
C ILE A 27 -13.48 26.34 -9.63
N GLU A 28 -14.46 27.05 -10.18
CA GLU A 28 -15.76 26.50 -10.54
C GLU A 28 -15.61 25.40 -11.61
N GLU A 29 -14.82 25.65 -12.65
CA GLU A 29 -14.51 24.67 -13.70
C GLU A 29 -13.86 23.39 -13.14
N LEU A 30 -12.85 23.52 -12.28
CA LEU A 30 -12.18 22.36 -11.66
C LEU A 30 -13.11 21.64 -10.68
N SER A 31 -13.91 22.38 -9.92
CA SER A 31 -14.90 21.80 -8.99
C SER A 31 -15.96 21.01 -9.75
N GLU A 32 -16.38 21.49 -10.92
CA GLU A 32 -17.31 20.79 -11.79
C GLU A 32 -16.71 19.50 -12.35
N VAL A 33 -15.45 19.52 -12.80
CA VAL A 33 -14.72 18.30 -13.21
C VAL A 33 -14.69 17.30 -12.05
N SER A 34 -14.32 17.73 -10.85
CA SER A 34 -14.32 16.88 -9.65
C SER A 34 -15.70 16.34 -9.31
N ARG A 35 -16.76 17.14 -9.47
CA ARG A 35 -18.15 16.73 -9.26
C ARG A 35 -18.59 15.66 -10.25
N VAL A 36 -18.30 15.84 -11.54
CA VAL A 36 -18.57 14.84 -12.58
C VAL A 36 -17.78 13.56 -12.32
N MET A 37 -16.53 13.68 -11.90
CA MET A 37 -15.70 12.51 -11.56
C MET A 37 -16.24 11.73 -10.36
N ARG A 38 -16.74 12.42 -9.32
CA ARG A 38 -17.39 11.80 -8.15
C ARG A 38 -18.70 11.09 -8.52
N THR A 39 -19.56 11.75 -9.28
CA THR A 39 -20.87 11.17 -9.69
C THR A 39 -20.74 9.99 -10.65
N THR A 40 -19.61 9.87 -11.36
CA THR A 40 -19.30 8.73 -12.21
C THR A 40 -18.48 7.64 -11.49
N ALA A 41 -17.99 7.90 -10.28
CA ALA A 41 -17.40 6.88 -9.44
C ALA A 41 -18.53 6.04 -8.83
N THR A 42 -18.43 4.71 -8.92
CA THR A 42 -19.41 3.79 -8.32
C THR A 42 -19.49 4.01 -6.81
N GLU A 43 -20.69 4.35 -6.30
CA GLU A 43 -20.98 4.59 -4.88
C GLU A 43 -20.96 3.31 -4.01
N GLU A 44 -20.65 2.15 -4.57
CA GLU A 44 -20.63 0.90 -3.79
C GLU A 44 -19.36 0.79 -2.94
N ASP A 45 -19.58 0.70 -1.63
CA ASP A 45 -18.62 0.59 -0.54
C ASP A 45 -17.53 -0.48 -0.76
N GLY A 46 -16.46 -0.08 -1.44
CA GLY A 46 -15.23 -0.84 -1.55
C GLY A 46 -14.14 -0.25 -0.66
N ILE A 47 -14.27 -0.32 0.67
CA ILE A 47 -13.05 -0.22 1.48
C ILE A 47 -12.21 -1.43 1.09
N TYR A 48 -11.20 -1.25 0.24
CA TYR A 48 -10.15 -2.25 0.07
C TYR A 48 -9.39 -2.34 1.39
N LYS A 49 -9.95 -3.14 2.31
CA LYS A 49 -9.29 -3.54 3.53
C LYS A 49 -8.37 -4.68 3.15
N ASP A 50 -7.08 -4.37 3.17
CA ASP A 50 -5.99 -5.31 2.97
C ASP A 50 -5.98 -6.47 4.01
N SER A 51 -6.91 -6.43 4.98
CA SER A 51 -6.93 -7.25 6.20
C SER A 51 -8.19 -8.11 6.41
N GLU A 52 -9.18 -8.10 5.49
CA GLU A 52 -10.50 -8.72 5.78
C GLU A 52 -10.87 -9.90 4.86
N TYR A 53 -10.02 -10.26 3.90
CA TYR A 53 -10.26 -11.38 2.99
C TYR A 53 -9.39 -12.61 3.31
N PRO A 54 -9.93 -13.83 3.16
CA PRO A 54 -9.16 -15.07 3.29
C PRO A 54 -7.94 -15.03 2.36
N GLU A 55 -6.80 -15.60 2.76
CA GLU A 55 -5.54 -15.45 2.01
C GLU A 55 -5.57 -16.14 0.64
N THR A 56 -6.52 -17.06 0.44
CA THR A 56 -6.87 -17.67 -0.85
C THR A 56 -7.52 -16.69 -1.84
N PHE A 57 -8.08 -15.59 -1.35
CA PHE A 57 -8.71 -14.55 -2.15
C PHE A 57 -7.70 -13.78 -3.01
N LEU A 58 -6.43 -13.70 -2.61
CA LEU A 58 -5.39 -12.99 -3.36
C LEU A 58 -5.13 -13.51 -4.79
N PHE A 59 -5.61 -14.70 -5.12
CA PHE A 59 -5.41 -15.34 -6.43
C PHE A 59 -6.67 -15.41 -7.29
N CYS A 60 -7.82 -14.90 -6.82
CA CYS A 60 -9.04 -14.92 -7.61
C CYS A 60 -9.23 -13.61 -8.40
N ASP A 61 -9.93 -13.72 -9.53
CA ASP A 61 -10.31 -12.57 -10.35
C ASP A 61 -11.12 -11.53 -9.56
N GLU A 62 -11.82 -11.95 -8.51
CA GLU A 62 -12.57 -11.06 -7.62
C GLU A 62 -11.63 -10.11 -6.85
N ALA A 63 -10.47 -10.58 -6.35
CA ALA A 63 -9.53 -9.69 -5.66
C ALA A 63 -8.92 -8.64 -6.58
N TYR A 64 -8.59 -9.03 -7.81
CA TYR A 64 -8.15 -8.06 -8.83
C TYR A 64 -9.28 -7.08 -9.18
N THR A 65 -10.51 -7.57 -9.33
CA THR A 65 -11.68 -6.73 -9.60
C THR A 65 -11.92 -5.72 -8.48
N GLN A 66 -11.79 -6.13 -7.22
CA GLN A 66 -11.90 -5.21 -6.08
C GLN A 66 -10.76 -4.20 -6.01
N PHE A 67 -9.53 -4.62 -6.34
CA PHE A 67 -8.40 -3.71 -6.46
C PHE A 67 -8.64 -2.64 -7.53
N MET A 68 -9.15 -3.03 -8.70
CA MET A 68 -9.49 -2.08 -9.76
C MET A 68 -10.64 -1.15 -9.35
N ARG A 69 -11.70 -1.69 -8.71
CA ARG A 69 -12.79 -0.87 -8.14
C ARG A 69 -12.28 0.14 -7.11
N PHE A 70 -11.29 -0.24 -6.29
CA PHE A 70 -10.67 0.68 -5.35
C PHE A 70 -9.97 1.84 -6.06
N LEU A 71 -9.18 1.56 -7.10
CA LEU A 71 -8.56 2.61 -7.91
C LEU A 71 -9.62 3.51 -8.57
N ASP A 72 -10.67 2.90 -9.13
CA ASP A 72 -11.79 3.60 -9.74
C ASP A 72 -12.57 4.44 -8.75
N SER A 73 -12.58 4.13 -7.46
CA SER A 73 -13.25 4.97 -6.45
C SER A 73 -12.60 6.36 -6.31
N GLY A 74 -11.27 6.47 -6.51
CA GLY A 74 -10.50 7.71 -6.30
C GLY A 74 -10.57 8.28 -4.86
N LYS A 75 -11.08 7.50 -3.90
CA LYS A 75 -11.41 7.96 -2.54
C LYS A 75 -10.15 8.39 -1.78
N GLY A 76 -10.14 9.62 -1.27
CA GLY A 76 -9.07 10.17 -0.41
C GLY A 76 -7.98 10.99 -1.14
N ILE A 77 -7.89 10.92 -2.46
CA ILE A 77 -6.95 11.74 -3.25
C ILE A 77 -7.63 12.98 -3.85
N LEU A 78 -8.94 12.92 -4.14
CA LEU A 78 -9.62 14.02 -4.82
C LEU A 78 -9.52 15.35 -4.06
N ASP A 79 -9.62 15.31 -2.73
CA ASP A 79 -9.46 16.48 -1.86
C ASP A 79 -8.02 17.05 -1.88
N ILE A 80 -7.03 16.24 -2.26
CA ILE A 80 -5.61 16.65 -2.42
C ILE A 80 -5.38 17.28 -3.79
N LEU A 81 -5.98 16.74 -4.85
CA LEU A 81 -5.88 17.29 -6.21
C LEU A 81 -6.63 18.64 -6.37
N GLU A 82 -7.60 18.88 -5.49
CA GLU A 82 -8.29 20.16 -5.32
C GLU A 82 -7.43 21.23 -4.61
N ASP A 83 -6.20 20.91 -4.14
CA ASP A 83 -5.23 21.88 -3.60
C ASP A 83 -4.17 22.29 -4.65
N PRO A 84 -4.30 23.47 -5.27
CA PRO A 84 -3.36 23.94 -6.28
C PRO A 84 -1.96 24.25 -5.74
N GLY A 85 -1.82 24.41 -4.42
CA GLY A 85 -0.53 24.64 -3.77
C GLY A 85 0.36 23.41 -3.76
N MET A 86 -0.19 22.21 -4.00
CA MET A 86 0.56 20.96 -3.97
C MET A 86 1.76 20.98 -4.93
N PHE A 87 1.60 21.61 -6.10
CA PHE A 87 2.61 21.59 -7.17
C PHE A 87 3.59 22.75 -7.10
N ALA A 88 3.26 23.78 -6.33
CA ALA A 88 4.07 24.95 -6.14
C ALA A 88 5.15 24.68 -5.09
N LYS A 89 6.33 24.28 -5.55
CA LYS A 89 7.52 24.28 -4.68
C LYS A 89 8.10 25.69 -4.60
N ASP A 90 8.43 26.12 -3.39
CA ASP A 90 9.10 27.41 -3.17
C ASP A 90 10.34 27.53 -4.08
N LYS A 91 10.43 28.63 -4.83
CA LYS A 91 11.56 29.00 -5.72
C LYS A 91 11.67 28.23 -7.04
N GLU A 92 10.63 27.54 -7.47
CA GLU A 92 10.66 26.85 -8.76
C GLU A 92 10.63 27.83 -9.95
N LYS A 93 11.51 27.60 -10.94
CA LYS A 93 11.57 28.36 -12.19
C LYS A 93 10.54 27.81 -13.17
N PHE A 94 9.81 28.71 -13.82
CA PHE A 94 8.88 28.38 -14.90
C PHE A 94 9.50 28.68 -16.26
N VAL A 95 9.14 27.89 -17.27
CA VAL A 95 9.56 28.04 -18.66
C VAL A 95 8.38 27.85 -19.60
N ARG A 96 8.48 28.44 -20.78
CA ARG A 96 7.49 28.29 -21.85
C ARG A 96 7.81 27.04 -22.68
N VAL A 97 6.83 26.17 -22.85
CA VAL A 97 6.88 25.02 -23.76
C VAL A 97 5.60 25.04 -24.59
N GLY A 98 5.74 25.36 -25.88
CA GLY A 98 4.58 25.70 -26.73
C GLY A 98 3.78 26.86 -26.14
N GLU A 99 2.47 26.65 -25.97
CA GLU A 99 1.55 27.64 -25.38
C GLU A 99 1.49 27.60 -23.84
N TYR A 100 2.19 26.66 -23.20
CA TYR A 100 2.08 26.41 -21.76
C TYR A 100 3.25 27.01 -20.98
N MET A 101 2.97 27.50 -19.78
CA MET A 101 3.96 27.92 -18.78
C MET A 101 4.05 26.87 -17.68
N VAL A 102 5.13 26.09 -17.66
CA VAL A 102 5.28 24.97 -16.71
C VAL A 102 6.54 25.09 -15.85
N PRO A 103 6.56 24.47 -14.66
CA PRO A 103 7.78 24.21 -13.93
C PRO A 103 8.90 23.63 -14.80
N LEU A 104 10.14 24.10 -14.63
CA LEU A 104 11.30 23.64 -15.41
C LEU A 104 11.46 22.11 -15.36
N ARG A 105 11.20 21.48 -14.22
CA ARG A 105 11.27 20.01 -14.06
C ARG A 105 10.32 19.25 -14.98
N PHE A 106 9.25 19.90 -15.45
CA PHE A 106 8.24 19.32 -16.32
C PHE A 106 8.44 19.65 -17.79
N ALA A 107 9.37 20.56 -18.13
CA ALA A 107 9.56 21.04 -19.50
C ALA A 107 9.81 19.89 -20.49
N ASN A 108 10.78 19.01 -20.19
CA ASN A 108 11.10 17.88 -21.05
C ASN A 108 9.93 16.88 -21.18
N ILE A 109 9.13 16.68 -20.13
CA ILE A 109 7.95 15.80 -20.20
C ILE A 109 6.90 16.40 -21.12
N LEU A 110 6.63 17.71 -20.99
CA LEU A 110 5.66 18.38 -21.84
C LEU A 110 6.11 18.44 -23.30
N GLU A 111 7.40 18.67 -23.57
CA GLU A 111 7.97 18.60 -24.92
C GLU A 111 7.76 17.21 -25.56
N GLN A 112 8.03 16.14 -24.80
CA GLN A 112 7.81 14.76 -25.27
C GLN A 112 6.33 14.46 -25.50
N LEU A 113 5.45 14.96 -24.63
CA LEU A 113 4.00 14.83 -24.80
C LEU A 113 3.50 15.53 -26.07
N LEU A 114 3.89 16.80 -26.27
CA LEU A 114 3.46 17.57 -27.43
C LEU A 114 4.00 16.99 -28.73
N SER A 115 5.25 16.53 -28.74
CA SER A 115 5.85 15.90 -29.92
C SER A 115 5.25 14.52 -30.25
N GLY A 116 4.93 13.71 -29.24
CA GLY A 116 4.39 12.37 -29.44
C GLY A 116 2.87 12.32 -29.66
N HIS A 117 2.13 13.22 -29.02
CA HIS A 117 0.66 13.17 -28.96
C HIS A 117 -0.05 14.47 -29.34
N GLY A 118 0.70 15.55 -29.60
CA GLY A 118 0.13 16.88 -29.79
C GLY A 118 -0.43 17.47 -28.50
N ASP A 119 -1.22 18.53 -28.62
CA ASP A 119 -1.93 19.10 -27.48
C ASP A 119 -3.13 18.22 -27.09
N VAL A 120 -2.92 17.42 -26.04
CA VAL A 120 -3.94 16.50 -25.49
C VAL A 120 -5.15 17.24 -24.90
N SER A 121 -5.05 18.54 -24.62
CA SER A 121 -6.14 19.37 -24.09
C SER A 121 -6.97 20.07 -25.17
N ALA A 122 -6.58 19.96 -26.45
CA ALA A 122 -7.22 20.69 -27.54
C ALA A 122 -8.74 20.43 -27.66
N GLY A 123 -9.20 19.23 -27.27
CA GLY A 123 -10.62 18.87 -27.26
C GLY A 123 -11.40 19.30 -26.03
N SER A 124 -10.73 19.79 -24.98
CA SER A 124 -11.37 20.23 -23.75
C SER A 124 -12.04 21.59 -23.92
N LYS A 125 -13.20 21.77 -23.28
CA LYS A 125 -13.98 23.03 -23.26
C LYS A 125 -13.56 24.00 -22.16
N LEU A 126 -12.61 23.60 -21.32
CA LEU A 126 -12.13 24.38 -20.20
C LEU A 126 -11.43 25.67 -20.65
N SER A 127 -11.40 26.66 -19.76
CA SER A 127 -10.63 27.88 -19.96
C SER A 127 -9.12 27.57 -20.13
N PRO A 128 -8.36 28.44 -20.81
CA PRO A 128 -6.91 28.27 -20.93
C PRO A 128 -6.18 28.09 -19.59
N MET A 129 -6.65 28.75 -18.53
CA MET A 129 -6.05 28.62 -17.20
C MET A 129 -6.36 27.27 -16.54
N ALA A 130 -7.59 26.78 -16.64
CA ALA A 130 -7.94 25.44 -16.16
C ALA A 130 -7.19 24.35 -16.96
N LYS A 131 -7.04 24.51 -18.29
CA LYS A 131 -6.21 23.62 -19.11
C LYS A 131 -4.75 23.63 -18.70
N LEU A 132 -4.20 24.80 -18.39
CA LEU A 132 -2.82 24.91 -17.92
C LEU A 132 -2.62 24.21 -16.57
N TYR A 133 -3.53 24.41 -15.62
CA TYR A 133 -3.49 23.73 -14.32
C TYR A 133 -3.49 22.21 -14.49
N LEU A 134 -4.43 21.68 -15.27
CA LEU A 134 -4.53 20.24 -15.52
C LEU A 134 -3.32 19.71 -16.32
N SER A 135 -2.75 20.50 -17.23
CA SER A 135 -1.52 20.12 -17.93
C SER A 135 -0.33 19.99 -16.96
N ILE A 136 -0.26 20.83 -15.93
CA ILE A 136 0.73 20.69 -14.85
C ILE A 136 0.49 19.40 -14.06
N VAL A 137 -0.76 19.08 -13.71
CA VAL A 137 -1.13 17.79 -13.06
C VAL A 137 -0.69 16.59 -13.91
N LEU A 138 -0.93 16.62 -15.22
CA LEU A 138 -0.51 15.56 -16.13
C LEU A 138 1.01 15.40 -16.12
N CYS A 139 1.74 16.51 -16.24
CA CYS A 139 3.21 16.49 -16.22
C CYS A 139 3.76 15.96 -14.89
N GLU A 140 3.14 16.33 -13.77
CA GLU A 140 3.51 15.82 -12.46
C GLU A 140 3.28 14.32 -12.33
N CYS A 141 2.09 13.85 -12.73
CA CYS A 141 1.76 12.43 -12.73
C CYS A 141 2.81 11.65 -13.55
N MET A 142 3.12 12.10 -14.76
CA MET A 142 4.11 11.46 -15.61
C MET A 142 5.54 11.56 -15.06
N TYR A 143 5.91 12.69 -14.45
CA TYR A 143 7.20 12.85 -13.79
C TYR A 143 7.35 11.86 -12.63
N SER A 144 6.31 11.75 -11.80
CA SER A 144 6.26 10.83 -10.68
C SER A 144 6.37 9.37 -11.15
N MET A 145 5.62 8.98 -12.18
CA MET A 145 5.70 7.66 -12.80
C MET A 145 7.09 7.38 -13.39
N THR A 146 7.71 8.34 -14.08
CA THR A 146 9.03 8.19 -14.70
C THR A 146 10.14 7.97 -13.66
N ASN A 147 9.99 8.57 -12.48
CA ASN A 147 10.99 8.49 -11.41
C ASN A 147 10.70 7.40 -10.37
N THR A 148 9.69 6.56 -10.58
CA THR A 148 9.30 5.52 -9.63
C THR A 148 9.43 4.13 -10.26
N ARG A 149 10.24 3.25 -9.64
CA ARG A 149 10.30 1.85 -10.06
C ARG A 149 9.03 1.13 -9.60
N VAL A 150 8.53 0.17 -10.38
CA VAL A 150 7.28 -0.55 -10.07
C VAL A 150 7.30 -1.20 -8.67
N VAL A 151 8.46 -1.70 -8.24
CA VAL A 151 8.65 -2.31 -6.91
C VAL A 151 8.54 -1.31 -5.75
N ASP A 152 8.73 -0.02 -6.01
CA ASP A 152 8.69 1.05 -5.01
C ASP A 152 7.32 1.76 -4.98
N ILE A 153 6.38 1.34 -5.83
CA ILE A 153 5.02 1.90 -5.86
C ILE A 153 4.32 1.58 -4.54
N THR A 154 3.71 2.61 -3.94
CA THR A 154 2.77 2.45 -2.82
C THR A 154 1.33 2.47 -3.34
N LYS A 155 0.41 1.94 -2.54
CA LYS A 155 -1.04 1.97 -2.84
C LYS A 155 -1.52 3.41 -3.04
N ASP A 156 -1.08 4.33 -2.20
CA ASP A 156 -1.47 5.74 -2.26
C ASP A 156 -0.91 6.44 -3.51
N LEU A 157 0.32 6.11 -3.90
CA LEU A 157 0.93 6.67 -5.10
C LEU A 157 0.24 6.18 -6.37
N LEU A 158 -0.12 4.90 -6.42
CA LEU A 158 -0.87 4.35 -7.54
C LEU A 158 -2.28 4.97 -7.64
N LEU A 159 -2.96 5.12 -6.49
CA LEU A 159 -4.25 5.80 -6.42
C LEU A 159 -4.13 7.26 -6.86
N TYR A 160 -3.04 7.94 -6.48
CA TYR A 160 -2.77 9.31 -6.91
C TYR A 160 -2.67 9.43 -8.43
N TRP A 161 -1.87 8.59 -9.09
CA TRP A 161 -1.77 8.57 -10.55
C TRP A 161 -3.10 8.25 -11.22
N TRP A 162 -3.83 7.25 -10.69
CA TRP A 162 -5.13 6.84 -11.25
C TRP A 162 -6.15 7.98 -11.19
N THR A 163 -6.26 8.61 -10.03
CA THR A 163 -7.19 9.72 -9.79
C THR A 163 -6.82 10.93 -10.65
N SER A 164 -5.52 11.25 -10.77
CA SER A 164 -5.03 12.35 -11.60
C SER A 164 -5.40 12.18 -13.07
N LEU A 165 -5.14 10.99 -13.63
CA LEU A 165 -5.54 10.70 -15.01
C LEU A 165 -7.06 10.69 -15.18
N ARG A 166 -7.84 10.17 -14.20
CA ARG A 166 -9.31 10.16 -14.30
C ARG A 166 -9.87 11.56 -14.35
N MET A 167 -9.34 12.47 -13.55
CA MET A 167 -9.70 13.88 -13.56
C MET A 167 -9.43 14.52 -14.93
N LEU A 168 -8.26 14.26 -15.52
CA LEU A 168 -7.89 14.74 -16.85
C LEU A 168 -8.82 14.21 -17.95
N GLN A 169 -9.15 12.92 -17.93
CA GLN A 169 -10.08 12.33 -18.88
C GLN A 169 -11.49 12.92 -18.73
N THR A 170 -11.94 13.14 -17.50
CA THR A 170 -13.22 13.81 -17.18
C THR A 170 -13.24 15.24 -17.70
N ALA A 171 -12.10 15.95 -17.64
CA ALA A 171 -11.90 17.28 -18.20
C ALA A 171 -11.80 17.31 -19.74
N GLY A 172 -11.91 16.16 -20.42
CA GLY A 172 -11.87 16.05 -21.88
C GLY A 172 -10.47 16.01 -22.47
N PHE A 173 -9.43 15.72 -21.68
CA PHE A 173 -8.08 15.50 -22.20
C PHE A 173 -7.99 14.13 -22.91
N LYS A 174 -7.32 14.10 -24.06
CA LYS A 174 -7.11 12.89 -24.87
C LYS A 174 -5.89 12.10 -24.39
N ILE A 175 -6.03 11.46 -23.23
CA ILE A 175 -4.92 10.78 -22.53
C ILE A 175 -5.07 9.25 -22.42
N GLN A 176 -5.82 8.62 -23.33
CA GLN A 176 -6.06 7.17 -23.28
C GLN A 176 -4.75 6.37 -23.24
N PHE A 177 -3.72 6.80 -23.97
CA PHE A 177 -2.39 6.17 -23.96
C PHE A 177 -1.76 6.11 -22.56
N ALA A 178 -1.94 7.17 -21.76
CA ALA A 178 -1.41 7.25 -20.41
C ALA A 178 -2.18 6.31 -19.46
N PHE A 179 -3.50 6.23 -19.65
CA PHE A 179 -4.36 5.30 -18.93
C PHE A 179 -4.05 3.84 -19.23
N ASP A 180 -3.88 3.48 -20.50
CA ASP A 180 -3.53 2.13 -20.92
C ASP A 180 -2.18 1.72 -20.33
N HIS A 181 -1.22 2.65 -20.28
CA HIS A 181 0.05 2.42 -19.61
C HIS A 181 -0.12 2.26 -18.10
N LEU A 182 -0.89 3.13 -17.44
CA LEU A 182 -1.12 3.06 -16.00
C LEU A 182 -1.84 1.77 -15.60
N LYS A 183 -2.75 1.25 -16.43
CA LYS A 183 -3.38 -0.06 -16.22
C LYS A 183 -2.33 -1.18 -16.18
N ARG A 184 -1.39 -1.20 -17.12
CA ARG A 184 -0.28 -2.17 -17.12
C ARG A 184 0.59 -2.04 -15.86
N VAL A 185 0.80 -0.82 -15.37
CA VAL A 185 1.52 -0.56 -14.12
C VAL A 185 0.74 -1.09 -12.91
N ALA A 186 -0.58 -0.90 -12.87
CA ALA A 186 -1.46 -1.42 -11.83
C ALA A 186 -1.46 -2.96 -11.82
N ASP A 187 -1.51 -3.60 -12.99
CA ASP A 187 -1.40 -5.06 -13.14
C ASP A 187 -0.06 -5.57 -12.58
N ALA A 188 1.03 -4.91 -12.94
CA ALA A 188 2.37 -5.27 -12.45
C ALA A 188 2.51 -5.07 -10.94
N TYR A 189 1.96 -3.98 -10.40
CA TYR A 189 1.88 -3.73 -8.96
C TYR A 189 1.13 -4.85 -8.24
N PHE A 190 -0.06 -5.20 -8.72
CA PHE A 190 -0.88 -6.26 -8.14
C PHE A 190 -0.15 -7.61 -8.16
N GLY A 191 0.46 -7.98 -9.30
CA GLY A 191 1.25 -9.21 -9.40
C GLY A 191 2.43 -9.27 -8.42
N LEU A 192 3.15 -8.15 -8.23
CA LEU A 192 4.24 -8.05 -7.25
C LEU A 192 3.71 -8.13 -5.81
N TYR A 193 2.57 -7.51 -5.54
CA TYR A 193 1.90 -7.57 -4.25
C TYR A 193 1.56 -9.02 -3.87
N VAL A 194 0.91 -9.75 -4.78
CA VAL A 194 0.60 -11.18 -4.60
C VAL A 194 1.87 -11.99 -4.37
N LYS A 195 2.89 -11.81 -5.21
CA LYS A 195 4.17 -12.53 -5.08
C LYS A 195 4.86 -12.28 -3.74
N LYS A 196 4.82 -11.04 -3.24
CA LYS A 196 5.38 -10.68 -1.92
C LYS A 196 4.64 -11.38 -0.79
N ARG A 197 3.30 -11.46 -0.86
CA ARG A 197 2.48 -12.17 0.12
C ARG A 197 2.81 -13.66 0.17
N VAL A 198 2.93 -14.32 -0.98
CA VAL A 198 3.35 -15.74 -1.06
C VAL A 198 4.68 -15.96 -0.37
N LYS A 199 5.67 -15.11 -0.67
CA LYS A 199 7.01 -15.24 -0.08
C LYS A 199 6.98 -15.15 1.45
N ILE A 200 6.15 -14.26 2.01
CA ILE A 200 5.98 -14.14 3.47
C ILE A 200 5.42 -15.45 4.04
N PHE A 201 4.42 -16.06 3.39
CA PHE A 201 3.87 -17.34 3.82
C PHE A 201 4.88 -18.48 3.72
N ASP A 202 5.67 -18.55 2.65
CA ASP A 202 6.74 -19.54 2.50
C ASP A 202 7.78 -19.42 3.62
N GLU A 203 8.19 -18.19 3.96
CA GLU A 203 9.12 -17.92 5.05
C GLU A 203 8.53 -18.33 6.42
N VAL A 204 7.26 -18.03 6.68
CA VAL A 204 6.57 -18.45 7.91
C VAL A 204 6.43 -19.97 8.00
N LEU A 205 6.03 -20.62 6.91
CA LEU A 205 5.89 -22.08 6.85
C LEU A 205 7.22 -22.77 7.08
N PHE A 206 8.31 -22.23 6.52
CA PHE A 206 9.66 -22.76 6.71
C PHE A 206 10.08 -22.72 8.20
N GLU A 207 9.89 -21.60 8.88
CA GLU A 207 10.22 -21.48 10.31
C GLU A 207 9.36 -22.41 11.17
N GLN A 208 8.06 -22.55 10.86
CA GLN A 208 7.19 -23.51 11.56
C GLN A 208 7.65 -24.97 11.36
N HIS A 209 8.08 -25.35 10.16
CA HIS A 209 8.62 -26.70 9.90
C HIS A 209 9.88 -26.97 10.72
N LYS A 210 10.76 -25.97 10.81
CA LYS A 210 11.98 -26.05 11.60
C LYS A 210 11.69 -26.20 13.10
N ASP A 211 10.70 -25.49 13.62
CA ASP A 211 10.27 -25.63 15.02
C ASP A 211 9.67 -27.01 15.30
N LEU A 212 8.84 -27.53 14.40
CA LEU A 212 8.29 -28.88 14.49
C LEU A 212 9.40 -29.94 14.52
N GLN A 213 10.41 -29.82 13.65
CA GLN A 213 11.55 -30.73 13.62
C GLN A 213 12.36 -30.67 14.92
N ASN A 214 12.57 -29.48 15.48
CA ASN A 214 13.26 -29.32 16.76
C ASN A 214 12.48 -29.98 17.92
N LEU A 215 11.15 -29.83 17.94
CA LEU A 215 10.30 -30.50 18.93
C LEU A 215 10.34 -32.03 18.79
N GLN A 216 10.30 -32.55 17.56
CA GLN A 216 10.44 -33.99 17.29
C GLN A 216 11.76 -34.54 17.84
N ASN A 217 12.88 -33.86 17.57
CA ASN A 217 14.20 -34.25 18.10
C ASN A 217 14.22 -34.26 19.63
N LYS A 218 13.55 -33.31 20.28
CA LYS A 218 13.43 -33.26 21.76
C LYS A 218 12.60 -34.41 22.31
N ILE A 219 11.51 -34.77 21.65
CA ILE A 219 10.67 -35.91 22.02
C ILE A 219 11.50 -37.19 21.94
N GLU A 220 12.19 -37.43 20.83
CA GLU A 220 13.03 -38.61 20.64
C GLU A 220 14.13 -38.71 21.70
N ALA A 221 14.79 -37.59 22.03
CA ALA A 221 15.79 -37.55 23.08
C ALA A 221 15.22 -37.90 24.48
N LEU A 222 14.00 -37.42 24.79
CA LEU A 222 13.31 -37.74 26.04
C LEU A 222 12.86 -39.20 26.09
N GLU A 223 12.38 -39.75 24.98
CA GLU A 223 12.02 -41.16 24.86
C GLU A 223 13.24 -42.07 25.08
N LYS A 224 14.37 -41.76 24.46
CA LYS A 224 15.63 -42.48 24.67
C LYS A 224 16.08 -42.42 26.13
N LYS A 225 15.96 -41.26 26.78
CA LYS A 225 16.27 -41.11 28.21
C LYS A 225 15.33 -41.95 29.09
N ARG A 226 14.03 -41.97 28.78
CA ARG A 226 13.04 -42.79 29.48
C ARG A 226 13.35 -44.29 29.35
N GLU A 227 13.70 -44.74 28.16
CA GLU A 227 14.03 -46.15 27.92
C GLU A 227 15.31 -46.57 28.66
N GLY A 228 16.31 -45.68 28.70
CA GLY A 228 17.50 -45.89 29.53
C GLY A 228 17.18 -46.02 31.01
N ILE A 229 16.28 -45.17 31.54
CA ILE A 229 15.82 -45.26 32.94
C ILE A 229 15.08 -46.58 33.19
N ARG A 230 14.16 -46.99 32.31
CA ARG A 230 13.43 -48.26 32.43
C ARG A 230 14.35 -49.48 32.40
N SER A 231 15.33 -49.48 31.49
CA SER A 231 16.34 -50.52 31.41
C SER A 231 17.14 -50.60 32.73
N ALA A 232 17.56 -49.46 33.28
CA ALA A 232 18.25 -49.40 34.56
C ALA A 232 17.35 -49.84 35.75
N GLU A 233 16.07 -49.50 35.73
CA GLU A 233 15.09 -49.94 36.73
C GLU A 233 14.90 -51.47 36.71
N SER A 234 14.89 -52.07 35.52
CA SER A 234 14.81 -53.53 35.36
C SER A 234 16.09 -54.26 35.81
N ALA A 235 17.24 -53.59 35.75
CA ALA A 235 18.51 -54.05 36.29
C ALA A 235 18.55 -53.84 37.82
N LYS A 236 17.76 -54.65 38.54
CA LYS A 236 17.52 -54.53 39.99
C LYS A 236 18.82 -54.49 40.82
N SER A 237 19.09 -53.36 41.46
CA SER A 237 20.11 -53.21 42.51
C SER A 237 19.51 -53.52 43.88
N ASN A 238 20.13 -54.45 44.62
CA ASN A 238 19.68 -54.84 45.97
C ASN A 238 19.61 -53.65 46.94
N LEU A 239 20.51 -52.67 46.81
CA LEU A 239 20.51 -51.47 47.64
C LEU A 239 19.34 -50.54 47.30
N ILE A 240 19.08 -50.30 46.01
CA ILE A 240 17.96 -49.46 45.56
C ILE A 240 16.62 -50.09 45.95
N GLU A 241 16.46 -51.42 45.79
CA GLU A 241 15.25 -52.11 46.23
C GLU A 241 14.99 -51.95 47.73
N LYS A 242 16.03 -52.04 48.56
CA LYS A 242 15.90 -51.80 50.00
C LYS A 242 15.40 -50.37 50.25
N CYS A 243 16.02 -49.37 49.61
CA CYS A 243 15.60 -47.97 49.74
C CYS A 243 14.12 -47.77 49.31
N MET A 244 13.68 -48.39 48.22
CA MET A 244 12.30 -48.31 47.74
C MET A 244 11.30 -48.96 48.72
N ARG A 245 11.69 -50.06 49.38
CA ARG A 245 10.86 -50.69 50.43
C ARG A 245 10.73 -49.78 51.65
N GLU A 246 11.84 -49.25 52.16
CA GLU A 246 11.84 -48.30 53.29
C GLU A 246 11.00 -47.06 52.96
N ALA A 247 11.15 -46.50 51.75
CA ALA A 247 10.35 -45.38 51.28
C ALA A 247 8.85 -45.72 51.27
N THR A 248 8.47 -46.91 50.81
CA THR A 248 7.06 -47.35 50.79
C THR A 248 6.48 -47.46 52.21
N ILE A 249 7.27 -47.97 53.16
CA ILE A 249 6.88 -48.11 54.57
C ILE A 249 6.72 -46.74 55.23
N LEU A 250 7.65 -45.81 54.98
CA LEU A 250 7.75 -44.56 55.72
C LEU A 250 7.05 -43.36 55.04
N LYS A 251 6.59 -43.45 53.78
CA LYS A 251 6.13 -42.27 53.02
C LYS A 251 5.02 -41.45 53.68
N HIS A 252 4.21 -42.10 54.51
CA HIS A 252 3.08 -41.48 55.22
C HIS A 252 3.31 -41.40 56.74
N ALA A 253 4.45 -41.88 57.20
CA ALA A 253 4.82 -41.84 58.61
C ALA A 253 5.46 -40.48 58.94
N ILE A 254 5.39 -40.07 60.21
CA ILE A 254 6.20 -38.97 60.70
C ILE A 254 7.65 -39.45 60.80
N ALA A 255 8.63 -38.57 60.55
CA ALA A 255 10.03 -38.98 60.49
C ALA A 255 10.57 -39.61 61.80
N SER A 256 9.89 -39.37 62.93
CA SER A 256 10.19 -39.98 64.24
C SER A 256 9.52 -41.33 64.47
N THR A 257 8.69 -41.82 63.54
CA THR A 257 8.05 -43.13 63.64
C THR A 257 9.12 -44.22 63.76
N GLY A 258 9.06 -44.99 64.85
CA GLY A 258 10.05 -46.03 65.19
C GLY A 258 11.22 -45.56 66.06
N LEU A 259 11.45 -44.24 66.20
CA LEU A 259 12.46 -43.66 67.09
C LEU A 259 11.91 -43.34 68.48
N ILE A 260 10.67 -42.88 68.57
CA ILE A 260 10.02 -42.49 69.82
C ILE A 260 8.67 -43.19 69.89
N ARG A 261 8.43 -43.99 70.94
CA ARG A 261 7.09 -44.52 71.24
C ARG A 261 6.27 -43.38 71.83
N ILE A 262 5.30 -42.91 71.07
CA ILE A 262 4.21 -42.05 71.54
C ILE A 262 3.02 -42.96 71.86
#